data_AF-A0A537JDS4-F1
#
_entry.id   AF-A0A537JDS4-F1
#
_cell.length_a   1.000
_cell.length_b   1.000
_cell.length_c   1.000
_cell.angle_alpha   90.00
_cell.angle_beta   90.00
_cell.angle_gamma   90.00
#
_symmetry.space_group_name_H-M   'P 1'
#
loop_
_entity.id
_entity.type
_entity.pdbx_description
1 polymer ?
#
loop_
_entity_poly.entity_id
_entity_poly.type
_entity_poly.pdbx_seq_one_letter_code
_entity_poly.pdbx_strand_id
1 'polypeptide(L)'
;MARGQIRAPAAHHGRRGADRDQLGGRLHRPNARRPAVLVRRRRRHRRRLKWFPDRRGLTAGLVAAGFGAGAALSVAPIDSVINHAGWRAAFFQFGIIQGIIVILAALFLAAPPEGFKATAAAIVKRVSKNVRQASVDSTPAEMLRTPHFWVMYVMMVLVGGGGLMATAQLGPIAKSTGVDKVVVMWGLTALVLALQIDRVLNGITRPIWGWISDQIGRENSMFIAFGIQGVAILWLLSVLDKPVAFIIASGAAFFFWGEMYSLFPAMVGDMWGRKYAGTNYGLMYTAKGVASIWAGPLAAYMFEVQKGWHTV
;
A
#
# COMPACT_ATOMS: atom_id res chain seq x y z
N MET A 1 26.84 -18.69 69.39
CA MET A 1 27.20 -19.39 70.65
C MET A 1 26.19 -20.52 70.82
N ALA A 2 26.42 -21.75 70.40
CA ALA A 2 27.35 -22.80 70.88
C ALA A 2 26.71 -23.76 71.91
N ARG A 3 26.85 -25.08 71.62
CA ARG A 3 26.64 -26.30 72.44
C ARG A 3 25.22 -26.88 72.46
N GLY A 4 24.94 -28.17 72.23
CA GLY A 4 25.78 -29.34 71.96
C GLY A 4 25.31 -30.58 72.76
N GLN A 5 24.92 -31.65 72.03
CA GLN A 5 24.89 -33.10 72.40
C GLN A 5 23.79 -33.58 73.39
N ILE A 6 23.17 -34.76 73.21
CA ILE A 6 23.73 -36.11 73.51
C ILE A 6 22.99 -37.27 72.76
N ARG A 7 23.82 -38.11 72.10
CA ARG A 7 23.86 -39.58 71.86
C ARG A 7 22.65 -40.49 71.49
N ALA A 8 22.93 -41.33 70.49
CA ALA A 8 22.28 -42.58 70.05
C ALA A 8 22.71 -43.83 70.90
N PRO A 9 22.29 -45.10 70.61
CA PRO A 9 22.88 -45.88 69.49
C PRO A 9 22.05 -47.02 68.83
N ALA A 10 22.57 -47.47 67.66
CA ALA A 10 22.67 -48.85 67.11
C ALA A 10 21.40 -49.65 66.72
N ALA A 11 21.37 -50.56 65.73
CA ALA A 11 22.23 -50.98 64.62
C ALA A 11 21.47 -52.04 63.79
N HIS A 12 21.67 -52.16 62.47
CA HIS A 12 22.13 -53.42 61.81
C HIS A 12 22.17 -53.34 60.27
N HIS A 13 23.34 -53.78 59.76
CA HIS A 13 23.68 -54.48 58.49
C HIS A 13 22.81 -54.34 57.23
N GLY A 14 23.36 -54.20 56.02
CA GLY A 14 24.73 -54.27 55.54
C GLY A 14 24.79 -54.38 54.00
N ARG A 15 25.84 -53.80 53.40
CA ARG A 15 26.71 -54.23 52.25
C ARG A 15 26.05 -54.89 51.01
N ARG A 16 26.53 -54.79 49.75
CA ARG A 16 27.67 -54.18 49.02
C ARG A 16 27.50 -54.61 47.53
N GLY A 17 28.14 -53.89 46.60
CA GLY A 17 28.68 -54.44 45.34
C GLY A 17 27.87 -54.07 44.08
N ALA A 18 28.31 -53.16 43.22
CA ALA A 18 29.47 -53.15 42.31
C ALA A 18 29.14 -53.71 40.92
N ASP A 19 29.06 -52.79 39.95
CA ASP A 19 29.80 -52.78 38.67
C ASP A 19 30.17 -54.13 38.03
N ARG A 20 29.63 -54.41 36.82
CA ARG A 20 30.43 -54.70 35.60
C ARG A 20 29.58 -55.13 34.39
N ASP A 21 30.17 -54.87 33.22
CA ASP A 21 29.93 -55.40 31.87
C ASP A 21 28.82 -54.72 31.05
N GLN A 22 29.10 -53.70 30.23
CA GLN A 22 29.82 -53.71 28.94
C GLN A 22 29.50 -54.93 28.06
N LEU A 23 28.77 -54.69 26.96
CA LEU A 23 28.81 -55.32 25.63
C LEU A 23 27.58 -54.74 24.88
N GLY A 24 27.69 -53.70 24.07
CA GLY A 24 28.22 -53.78 22.71
C GLY A 24 27.06 -53.65 21.71
N GLY A 25 27.03 -52.57 20.91
CA GLY A 25 26.21 -52.54 19.69
C GLY A 25 25.42 -51.26 19.37
N ARG A 26 26.08 -50.38 18.62
CA ARG A 26 25.50 -49.51 17.56
C ARG A 26 24.65 -48.30 18.00
N LEU A 27 25.38 -47.21 18.19
CA LEU A 27 24.98 -45.83 17.90
C LEU A 27 24.37 -45.69 16.49
N HIS A 28 23.07 -45.42 16.39
CA HIS A 28 22.47 -44.82 15.20
C HIS A 28 22.31 -43.30 15.42
N ARG A 29 23.35 -42.54 15.06
CA ARG A 29 23.24 -41.10 14.82
C ARG A 29 22.50 -40.88 13.49
N PRO A 30 21.46 -40.02 13.42
CA PRO A 30 20.94 -39.58 12.12
C PRO A 30 22.00 -38.69 11.46
N ASN A 31 22.40 -39.11 10.27
CA ASN A 31 23.49 -38.54 9.49
C ASN A 31 23.13 -37.11 9.00
N ALA A 32 23.65 -36.11 9.71
CA ALA A 32 23.52 -34.70 9.37
C ALA A 32 24.56 -34.29 8.32
N ARG A 33 24.34 -34.65 7.04
CA ARG A 33 24.99 -34.02 5.88
C ARG A 33 24.05 -34.00 4.68
N ARG A 34 23.09 -33.06 4.69
CA ARG A 34 22.51 -32.54 3.44
C ARG A 34 23.19 -31.19 3.15
N PRO A 35 23.72 -30.95 1.94
CA PRO A 35 24.45 -29.72 1.66
C PRO A 35 23.49 -28.53 1.75
N ALA A 36 23.73 -27.66 2.74
CA ALA A 36 23.01 -26.41 2.99
C ALA A 36 23.30 -25.31 1.94
N VAL A 37 23.53 -25.69 0.68
CA VAL A 37 23.98 -24.79 -0.38
C VAL A 37 22.85 -24.42 -1.37
N LEU A 38 21.72 -25.15 -1.39
CA LEU A 38 20.67 -24.91 -2.39
C LEU A 38 19.41 -24.16 -1.90
N VAL A 39 19.33 -23.76 -0.63
CA VAL A 39 18.14 -23.04 -0.09
C VAL A 39 18.38 -21.53 0.06
N ARG A 40 19.64 -21.07 -0.01
CA ARG A 40 19.98 -19.63 0.17
C ARG A 40 19.70 -18.74 -1.05
N ARG A 41 19.34 -19.27 -2.22
CA ARG A 41 19.07 -18.45 -3.42
C ARG A 41 17.62 -18.00 -3.62
N ARG A 42 16.65 -18.45 -2.81
CA ARG A 42 15.21 -18.14 -3.00
C ARG A 42 14.62 -17.04 -2.10
N ARG A 43 15.43 -16.17 -1.49
CA ARG A 43 14.93 -15.03 -0.69
C ARG A 43 15.34 -13.65 -1.22
N ARG A 44 15.64 -13.53 -2.52
CA ARG A 44 16.00 -12.25 -3.18
C ARG A 44 14.83 -11.33 -3.54
N HIS A 45 13.62 -11.61 -3.07
CA HIS A 45 12.47 -10.74 -3.32
C HIS A 45 11.85 -10.30 -2.01
N ARG A 46 12.23 -9.13 -1.49
CA ARG A 46 11.39 -8.36 -0.53
C ARG A 46 11.88 -6.91 -0.31
N ARG A 47 11.35 -6.06 -1.19
CA ARG A 47 10.72 -4.71 -1.07
C ARG A 47 11.47 -3.51 -0.45
N ARG A 48 11.20 -2.36 -1.09
CA ARG A 48 11.80 -1.02 -1.02
C ARG A 48 11.66 -0.31 0.35
N LEU A 49 10.66 -0.67 1.15
CA LEU A 49 10.43 -0.13 2.51
C LEU A 49 11.55 -0.42 3.51
N LYS A 50 12.51 -1.27 3.14
CA LYS A 50 13.70 -1.57 3.95
C LYS A 50 14.80 -0.52 3.81
N TRP A 51 14.88 0.19 2.68
CA TRP A 51 15.93 1.16 2.39
C TRP A 51 15.71 2.51 3.09
N PHE A 52 14.46 2.94 3.25
CA PHE A 52 14.09 4.24 3.83
C PHE A 52 13.10 4.08 5.00
N PRO A 53 13.58 3.63 6.17
CA PRO A 53 12.74 3.38 7.34
C PRO A 53 12.13 4.65 7.96
N ASP A 54 12.75 5.81 7.74
CA ASP A 54 12.39 7.10 8.34
C ASP A 54 11.31 7.86 7.54
N ARG A 55 11.15 7.52 6.26
CA ARG A 55 10.27 8.22 5.30
C ARG A 55 9.43 7.24 4.49
N ARG A 56 8.69 6.40 5.21
CA ARG A 56 7.94 5.28 4.60
C ARG A 56 6.80 5.79 3.72
N GLY A 57 6.09 6.82 4.19
CA GLY A 57 5.01 7.45 3.44
C GLY A 57 5.53 8.07 2.15
N LEU A 58 6.58 8.89 2.22
CA LEU A 58 7.18 9.49 1.02
C LEU A 58 7.72 8.42 0.06
N THR A 59 8.35 7.36 0.57
CA THR A 59 8.87 6.28 -0.29
C THR A 59 7.74 5.52 -0.98
N ALA A 60 6.67 5.17 -0.25
CA ALA A 60 5.48 4.56 -0.84
C ALA A 60 4.83 5.51 -1.87
N GLY A 61 4.74 6.79 -1.53
CA GLY A 61 4.24 7.86 -2.38
C GLY A 61 5.00 8.02 -3.69
N LEU A 62 6.34 8.07 -3.65
CA LEU A 62 7.19 8.16 -4.85
C LEU A 62 7.06 6.94 -5.75
N VAL A 63 7.02 5.74 -5.16
CA VAL A 63 6.79 4.51 -5.94
C VAL A 63 5.40 4.52 -6.58
N ALA A 64 4.39 4.99 -5.85
CA ALA A 64 3.04 5.10 -6.35
C ALA A 64 2.91 6.23 -7.39
N ALA A 65 3.64 7.34 -7.29
CA ALA A 65 3.65 8.42 -8.28
C ALA A 65 4.11 7.95 -9.65
N GLY A 66 5.02 6.96 -9.71
CA GLY A 66 5.44 6.36 -10.98
C GLY A 66 4.28 5.82 -11.81
N PHE A 67 3.21 5.32 -11.17
CA PHE A 67 1.99 4.93 -11.87
C PHE A 67 1.25 6.13 -12.49
N GLY A 68 1.10 7.23 -11.74
CA GLY A 68 0.45 8.45 -12.23
C GLY A 68 1.24 9.12 -13.36
N ALA A 69 2.55 9.27 -13.19
CA ALA A 69 3.45 9.80 -14.22
C ALA A 69 3.47 8.92 -15.47
N GLY A 70 3.47 7.59 -15.30
CA GLY A 70 3.39 6.64 -16.41
C GLY A 70 2.12 6.82 -17.22
N ALA A 71 0.95 6.95 -16.57
CA ALA A 71 -0.31 7.18 -17.25
C ALA A 71 -0.32 8.51 -18.02
N ALA A 72 0.19 9.59 -17.43
CA ALA A 72 0.29 10.89 -18.11
C ALA A 72 1.16 10.82 -19.37
N LEU A 73 2.28 10.09 -19.31
CA LEU A 73 3.19 9.92 -20.46
C LEU A 73 2.65 8.96 -21.52
N SER A 74 1.85 7.96 -21.14
CA SER A 74 1.44 6.90 -22.08
C SER A 74 0.10 7.14 -22.75
N VAL A 75 -0.86 7.83 -22.11
CA VAL A 75 -2.24 7.88 -22.62
C VAL A 75 -2.35 8.57 -23.99
N ALA A 76 -1.74 9.75 -24.18
CA ALA A 76 -1.83 10.46 -25.46
C ALA A 76 -1.12 9.72 -26.61
N PRO A 77 0.10 9.15 -26.42
CA PRO A 77 0.72 8.29 -27.43
C PRO A 77 -0.09 7.04 -27.76
N ILE A 78 -0.69 6.39 -26.76
CA ILE A 78 -1.55 5.21 -26.98
C ILE A 78 -2.76 5.59 -27.82
N ASP A 79 -3.45 6.68 -27.47
CA ASP A 79 -4.61 7.17 -28.23
C ASP A 79 -4.24 7.49 -29.69
N SER A 80 -3.11 8.16 -29.90
CA SER A 80 -2.58 8.41 -31.25
C SER A 80 -2.35 7.12 -32.04
N VAL A 81 -1.73 6.09 -31.44
CA VAL A 81 -1.52 4.81 -32.15
C VAL A 81 -2.84 4.10 -32.43
N ILE A 82 -3.81 4.15 -31.51
CA ILE A 82 -5.15 3.59 -31.73
C ILE A 82 -5.82 4.25 -32.93
N ASN A 83 -5.75 5.59 -33.03
CA ASN A 83 -6.41 6.34 -34.10
C ASN A 83 -5.76 6.11 -35.48
N HIS A 84 -4.44 5.86 -35.55
CA HIS A 84 -3.73 5.68 -36.83
C HIS A 84 -3.55 4.23 -37.25
N ALA A 85 -3.35 3.31 -36.31
CA ALA A 85 -2.97 1.91 -36.56
C ALA A 85 -3.90 0.87 -35.91
N GLY A 86 -4.93 1.33 -35.19
CA GLY A 86 -5.90 0.48 -34.51
C GLY A 86 -5.43 -0.07 -33.17
N TRP A 87 -6.39 -0.57 -32.39
CA TRP A 87 -6.13 -1.05 -31.03
C TRP A 87 -5.18 -2.24 -30.96
N ARG A 88 -5.21 -3.16 -31.95
CA ARG A 88 -4.30 -4.33 -31.99
C ARG A 88 -2.84 -3.92 -32.04
N ALA A 89 -2.51 -2.93 -32.88
CA ALA A 89 -1.16 -2.39 -33.00
C ALA A 89 -0.74 -1.69 -31.70
N ALA A 90 -1.63 -0.89 -31.10
CA ALA A 90 -1.36 -0.23 -29.83
C ALA A 90 -1.05 -1.24 -28.71
N PHE A 91 -1.85 -2.31 -28.57
CA PHE A 91 -1.61 -3.37 -27.59
C PHE A 91 -0.26 -4.06 -27.79
N PHE A 92 0.09 -4.38 -29.04
CA PHE A 92 1.35 -5.06 -29.34
C PHE A 92 2.57 -4.15 -29.09
N GLN A 93 2.55 -2.93 -29.61
CA GLN A 93 3.65 -1.97 -29.49
C GLN A 93 3.89 -1.57 -28.03
N PHE A 94 2.84 -1.12 -27.34
CA PHE A 94 2.98 -0.70 -25.93
C PHE A 94 3.20 -1.88 -25.00
N GLY A 95 2.71 -3.08 -25.33
CA GLY A 95 3.03 -4.31 -24.60
C GLY A 95 4.52 -4.63 -24.63
N ILE A 96 5.15 -4.53 -25.80
CA ILE A 96 6.61 -4.71 -25.95
C ILE A 96 7.37 -3.61 -25.21
N ILE A 97 7.02 -2.34 -25.43
CA ILE A 97 7.69 -1.20 -24.80
C ILE A 97 7.63 -1.31 -23.26
N GLN A 98 6.45 -1.54 -22.70
CA GLN A 98 6.28 -1.70 -21.25
C GLN A 98 7.01 -2.96 -20.74
N GLY A 99 6.99 -4.06 -21.50
CA GLY A 99 7.73 -5.28 -21.16
C GLY A 99 9.23 -5.04 -21.05
N ILE A 100 9.82 -4.34 -22.02
CA ILE A 100 11.25 -3.96 -22.00
C ILE A 100 11.56 -3.08 -20.79
N ILE A 101 10.74 -2.05 -20.54
CA ILE A 101 10.92 -1.15 -19.39
C ILE A 101 10.89 -1.93 -18.07
N VAL A 102 9.95 -2.88 -17.93
CA VAL A 102 9.84 -3.73 -16.72
C VAL A 102 11.07 -4.62 -16.56
N ILE A 103 11.56 -5.25 -17.63
CA ILE A 103 12.77 -6.10 -17.59
C ILE A 103 13.97 -5.25 -17.19
N LEU A 104 14.19 -4.11 -17.83
CA LEU A 104 15.28 -3.19 -17.51
C LEU A 104 15.21 -2.74 -16.05
N ALA A 105 14.04 -2.29 -15.58
CA ALA A 105 13.84 -1.88 -14.19
C ALA A 105 14.07 -3.03 -13.18
N ALA A 106 13.74 -4.27 -13.56
CA ALA A 106 13.97 -5.44 -12.71
C ALA A 106 15.47 -5.75 -12.54
N LEU A 107 16.31 -5.50 -13.55
CA LEU A 107 17.76 -5.69 -13.47
C LEU A 107 18.41 -4.78 -12.41
N PHE A 108 17.85 -3.59 -12.19
CA PHE A 108 18.34 -2.65 -11.17
C PHE A 108 17.70 -2.85 -9.77
N LEU A 109 16.79 -3.81 -9.61
CA LEU A 109 16.06 -4.01 -8.36
C LEU A 109 16.86 -4.87 -7.36
N ALA A 110 17.64 -4.24 -6.49
CA ALA A 110 18.41 -4.93 -5.44
C ALA A 110 17.71 -4.91 -4.06
N ALA A 111 17.72 -6.05 -3.37
CA ALA A 111 17.34 -6.11 -1.96
C ALA A 111 18.50 -5.59 -1.09
N PRO A 112 18.21 -4.93 0.05
CA PRO A 112 19.27 -4.52 0.95
C PRO A 112 19.97 -5.77 1.54
N PRO A 113 21.29 -5.69 1.83
CA PRO A 113 22.04 -6.80 2.43
C PRO A 113 21.40 -7.34 3.71
N GLU A 114 21.57 -8.64 3.97
CA GLU A 114 21.17 -9.23 5.26
C GLU A 114 21.96 -8.54 6.38
N GLY A 115 21.26 -7.94 7.34
CA GLY A 115 21.89 -7.13 8.39
C GLY A 115 22.07 -5.65 8.05
N PHE A 116 21.45 -5.14 6.97
CA PHE A 116 21.31 -3.70 6.71
C PHE A 116 20.49 -3.04 7.83
N LYS A 117 21.17 -2.78 8.95
CA LYS A 117 20.79 -1.82 9.97
C LYS A 117 21.20 -0.47 9.39
N ALA A 118 20.40 0.10 8.49
CA ALA A 118 20.48 1.55 8.27
C ALA A 118 20.56 2.16 9.69
N THR A 119 21.61 2.92 9.92
CA THR A 119 22.20 3.24 11.24
C THR A 119 21.11 3.38 12.30
N ALA A 120 20.92 2.36 13.15
CA ALA A 120 19.78 2.31 14.08
C ALA A 120 19.74 3.56 14.99
N ALA A 121 20.90 4.17 15.25
CA ALA A 121 21.05 5.43 15.97
C ALA A 121 20.62 6.69 15.18
N ALA A 122 20.71 6.68 13.84
CA ALA A 122 20.23 7.78 12.99
C ALA A 122 18.73 7.66 12.69
N ILE A 123 18.20 6.43 12.59
CA ILE A 123 16.78 6.12 12.40
C ILE A 123 15.96 6.56 13.63
N VAL A 124 16.36 6.18 14.84
CA VAL A 124 15.63 6.53 16.07
C VAL A 124 15.56 8.05 16.28
N LYS A 125 16.54 8.80 15.77
CA LYS A 125 16.57 10.27 15.86
C LYS A 125 15.70 10.97 14.81
N ARG A 126 15.29 10.28 13.72
CA ARG A 126 14.55 10.86 12.58
C ARG A 126 13.15 10.30 12.37
N VAL A 127 12.79 9.16 12.96
CA VAL A 127 11.40 8.70 12.97
C VAL A 127 10.60 9.70 13.80
N SER A 128 9.65 10.38 13.15
CA SER A 128 8.72 11.28 13.84
C SER A 128 8.07 10.57 15.01
N LYS A 129 8.09 11.18 16.21
CA LYS A 129 7.38 10.67 17.39
C LYS A 129 5.89 10.45 17.13
N ASN A 130 5.35 11.10 16.09
CA ASN A 130 3.94 11.03 15.71
C ASN A 130 3.59 9.79 14.88
N VAL A 131 4.56 8.93 14.50
CA VAL A 131 4.30 7.71 13.72
C VAL A 131 4.56 6.48 14.59
N ARG A 132 3.49 5.75 14.93
CA ARG A 132 3.59 4.47 15.66
C ARG A 132 4.09 3.38 14.72
N GLN A 133 5.22 2.76 15.04
CA GLN A 133 5.79 1.66 14.26
C GLN A 133 5.77 0.35 15.04
N ALA A 134 5.37 -0.72 14.37
CA ALA A 134 5.32 -2.06 14.92
C ALA A 134 6.72 -2.55 15.28
N SER A 135 6.83 -3.08 16.50
CA SER A 135 8.04 -3.70 17.02
C SER A 135 8.23 -5.14 16.50
N VAL A 136 7.16 -5.78 16.03
CA VAL A 136 7.13 -7.16 15.56
C VAL A 136 6.56 -7.25 14.15
N ASP A 137 7.15 -8.11 13.33
CA ASP A 137 6.66 -8.41 11.99
C ASP A 137 5.52 -9.44 12.04
N SER A 138 4.29 -9.03 11.72
CA SER A 138 3.13 -9.93 11.67
C SER A 138 3.01 -10.62 10.31
N THR A 139 2.69 -11.91 10.34
CA THR A 139 2.33 -12.69 9.16
C THR A 139 0.98 -12.25 8.59
N PRO A 140 0.69 -12.57 7.32
CA PRO A 140 -0.61 -12.25 6.71
C PRO A 140 -1.81 -12.82 7.49
N ALA A 141 -1.68 -14.05 8.01
CA ALA A 141 -2.75 -14.69 8.78
C ALA A 141 -2.99 -13.99 10.15
N GLU A 142 -1.93 -13.51 10.80
CA GLU A 142 -2.05 -12.74 12.05
C GLU A 142 -2.69 -11.38 11.78
N MET A 143 -2.29 -10.69 10.71
CA MET A 143 -2.90 -9.42 10.30
C MET A 143 -4.41 -9.53 10.14
N LEU A 144 -4.89 -10.55 9.39
CA LEU A 144 -6.32 -10.77 9.12
C LEU A 144 -7.15 -11.02 10.38
N ARG A 145 -6.53 -11.50 11.46
CA ARG A 145 -7.19 -11.72 12.75
C ARG A 145 -7.29 -10.46 13.61
N THR A 146 -6.61 -9.38 13.23
CA THR A 146 -6.68 -8.13 13.98
C THR A 146 -7.90 -7.30 13.57
N PRO A 147 -8.61 -6.67 14.53
CA PRO A 147 -9.75 -5.80 14.21
C PRO A 147 -9.32 -4.57 13.40
N HIS A 148 -8.11 -4.07 13.65
CA HIS A 148 -7.51 -2.94 12.93
C HIS A 148 -7.45 -3.16 11.42
N PHE A 149 -7.16 -4.39 10.98
CA PHE A 149 -7.17 -4.73 9.55
C PHE A 149 -8.54 -4.45 8.93
N TRP A 150 -9.63 -4.87 9.58
CA TRP A 150 -10.98 -4.72 9.04
C TRP A 150 -11.45 -3.27 9.03
N VAL A 151 -11.08 -2.47 10.02
CA VAL A 151 -11.33 -1.02 10.01
C VAL A 151 -10.63 -0.38 8.80
N MET A 152 -9.34 -0.64 8.62
CA MET A 152 -8.60 -0.14 7.46
C MET A 152 -9.17 -0.67 6.13
N TYR A 153 -9.58 -1.94 6.10
CA TYR A 153 -10.15 -2.54 4.90
C TYR A 153 -11.44 -1.84 4.49
N VAL A 154 -12.38 -1.66 5.42
CA VAL A 154 -13.63 -0.94 5.17
C VAL A 154 -13.36 0.50 4.75
N MET A 155 -12.46 1.22 5.42
CA MET A 155 -12.05 2.56 5.01
C MET A 155 -11.54 2.59 3.57
N MET A 156 -10.69 1.63 3.20
CA MET A 156 -10.15 1.52 1.84
C MET A 156 -11.22 1.16 0.81
N VAL A 157 -12.22 0.34 1.17
CA VAL A 157 -13.38 0.04 0.33
C VAL A 157 -14.19 1.31 0.08
N LEU A 158 -14.49 2.09 1.12
CA LEU A 158 -15.31 3.30 1.01
C LEU A 158 -14.61 4.41 0.22
N VAL A 159 -13.36 4.73 0.55
CA VAL A 159 -12.56 5.76 -0.15
C VAL A 159 -12.25 5.32 -1.58
N GLY A 160 -11.88 4.06 -1.76
CA GLY A 160 -11.65 3.47 -3.08
C GLY A 160 -12.91 3.47 -3.94
N GLY A 161 -14.06 3.14 -3.35
CA GLY A 161 -15.35 3.12 -4.03
C GLY A 161 -15.82 4.50 -4.44
N GLY A 162 -15.76 5.47 -3.52
CA GLY A 162 -16.12 6.86 -3.80
C GLY A 162 -15.30 7.46 -4.94
N GLY A 163 -13.97 7.25 -4.95
CA GLY A 163 -13.14 7.76 -6.04
C GLY A 163 -13.30 6.99 -7.36
N LEU A 164 -13.54 5.67 -7.33
CA LEU A 164 -13.88 4.91 -8.54
C LEU A 164 -15.20 5.39 -9.15
N MET A 165 -16.19 5.67 -8.31
CA MET A 165 -17.47 6.25 -8.72
C MET A 165 -17.28 7.64 -9.33
N ALA A 166 -16.56 8.55 -8.66
CA ALA A 166 -16.27 9.88 -9.20
C ALA A 166 -15.55 9.79 -10.56
N THR A 167 -14.59 8.87 -10.70
CA THR A 167 -13.88 8.62 -11.96
C THR A 167 -14.82 8.17 -13.07
N ALA A 168 -15.75 7.27 -12.76
CA ALA A 168 -16.69 6.74 -13.75
C ALA A 168 -17.72 7.79 -14.20
N GLN A 169 -18.15 8.67 -13.28
CA GLN A 169 -19.26 9.59 -13.52
C GLN A 169 -18.84 11.00 -13.97
N LEU A 170 -17.58 11.39 -13.83
CA LEU A 170 -17.12 12.73 -14.21
C LEU A 170 -17.47 13.11 -15.66
N GLY A 171 -17.31 12.16 -16.60
CA GLY A 171 -17.67 12.34 -18.01
C GLY A 171 -19.19 12.52 -18.23
N PRO A 172 -20.03 11.57 -17.79
CA PRO A 172 -21.49 11.72 -17.82
C PRO A 172 -22.00 13.01 -17.17
N ILE A 173 -21.43 13.42 -16.03
CA ILE A 173 -21.76 14.67 -15.34
C ILE A 173 -21.42 15.89 -16.20
N ALA A 174 -20.23 15.93 -16.81
CA ALA A 174 -19.84 17.03 -17.69
C ALA A 174 -20.74 17.12 -18.94
N LYS A 175 -21.21 15.98 -19.45
CA LYS A 175 -22.14 15.91 -20.60
C LYS A 175 -23.55 16.38 -20.26
N SER A 176 -24.07 16.01 -19.09
CA SER A 176 -25.43 16.40 -18.67
C SER A 176 -25.54 17.91 -18.37
N THR A 177 -24.44 18.53 -17.97
CA THR A 177 -24.34 19.96 -17.64
C THR A 177 -23.89 20.81 -18.84
N GLY A 178 -23.47 20.18 -19.94
CA GLY A 178 -22.98 20.85 -21.15
C GLY A 178 -21.56 21.41 -21.04
N VAL A 179 -20.88 21.22 -19.91
CA VAL A 179 -19.51 21.67 -19.68
C VAL A 179 -18.49 20.91 -20.53
N ASP A 180 -18.81 19.69 -20.96
CA ASP A 180 -17.94 18.85 -21.80
C ASP A 180 -17.55 19.49 -23.14
N LYS A 181 -18.37 20.40 -23.67
CA LYS A 181 -18.16 21.08 -24.96
C LYS A 181 -17.51 22.45 -24.84
N VAL A 182 -17.42 23.01 -23.62
CA VAL A 182 -16.90 24.37 -23.43
C VAL A 182 -15.38 24.33 -23.54
N VAL A 183 -14.83 25.02 -24.54
CA VAL A 183 -13.38 25.23 -24.68
C VAL A 183 -12.92 26.26 -23.66
N VAL A 184 -11.93 25.91 -22.84
CA VAL A 184 -11.46 26.77 -21.74
C VAL A 184 -10.06 27.31 -22.01
N MET A 185 -9.09 26.43 -22.27
CA MET A 185 -7.69 26.81 -22.40
C MET A 185 -6.98 25.90 -23.39
N TRP A 186 -6.06 26.45 -24.18
CA TRP A 186 -5.26 25.69 -25.16
C TRP A 186 -6.09 24.91 -26.21
N GLY A 187 -7.30 25.37 -26.51
CA GLY A 187 -8.22 24.64 -27.40
C GLY A 187 -8.82 23.38 -26.79
N LEU A 188 -8.55 23.07 -25.51
CA LEU A 188 -9.09 21.91 -24.82
C LEU A 188 -10.44 22.23 -24.17
N THR A 189 -11.36 21.26 -24.23
CA THR A 189 -12.62 21.36 -23.51
C THR A 189 -12.41 21.22 -22.01
N ALA A 190 -13.36 21.72 -21.21
CA ALA A 190 -13.29 21.68 -19.76
C ALA A 190 -13.15 20.24 -19.24
N LEU A 191 -13.88 19.28 -19.81
CA LEU A 191 -13.78 17.88 -19.45
C LEU A 191 -12.39 17.30 -19.75
N VAL A 192 -11.82 17.58 -20.93
CA VAL A 192 -10.48 17.10 -21.29
C VAL A 192 -9.44 17.69 -20.35
N LEU A 193 -9.51 19.00 -20.08
CA LEU A 193 -8.58 19.69 -19.21
C LEU A 193 -8.69 19.18 -17.75
N ALA A 194 -9.91 19.01 -17.24
CA ALA A 194 -10.18 18.39 -15.94
C ALA A 194 -9.53 17.01 -15.83
N LEU A 195 -9.80 16.09 -16.77
CA LEU A 195 -9.25 14.75 -16.77
C LEU A 195 -7.71 14.71 -16.78
N GLN A 196 -7.06 15.65 -17.48
CA GLN A 196 -5.60 15.74 -17.51
C GLN A 196 -5.06 16.25 -16.18
N ILE A 197 -5.65 17.32 -15.63
CA ILE A 197 -5.28 17.88 -14.34
C ILE A 197 -5.48 16.85 -13.23
N ASP A 198 -6.63 16.16 -13.21
CA ASP A 198 -6.97 15.13 -12.23
C ASP A 198 -5.91 14.02 -12.19
N ARG A 199 -5.45 13.55 -13.36
CA ARG A 199 -4.40 12.51 -13.46
C ARG A 199 -3.06 12.99 -12.93
N VAL A 200 -2.67 14.21 -13.28
CA VAL A 200 -1.41 14.83 -12.82
C VAL A 200 -1.43 15.03 -11.30
N LEU A 201 -2.51 15.64 -10.79
CA LEU A 201 -2.71 15.86 -9.37
C LEU A 201 -2.79 14.55 -8.58
N ASN A 202 -3.44 13.52 -9.12
CA ASN A 202 -3.47 12.18 -8.51
C ASN A 202 -2.09 11.48 -8.48
N GLY A 203 -1.20 11.84 -9.40
CA GLY A 203 0.20 11.41 -9.35
C GLY A 203 1.00 12.16 -8.28
N ILE A 204 0.89 13.48 -8.27
CA ILE A 204 1.66 14.40 -7.41
C ILE A 204 1.27 14.28 -5.93
N THR A 205 -0.01 14.08 -5.65
CA THR A 205 -0.54 13.91 -4.28
C THR A 205 0.16 12.77 -3.51
N ARG A 206 0.54 11.68 -4.19
CA ARG A 206 1.09 10.48 -3.55
C ARG A 206 2.39 10.78 -2.77
N PRO A 207 3.42 11.41 -3.35
CA PRO A 207 4.59 11.88 -2.59
C PRO A 207 4.26 12.92 -1.54
N ILE A 208 3.39 13.89 -1.85
CA ILE A 208 3.06 15.00 -0.94
C ILE A 208 2.42 14.47 0.34
N TRP A 209 1.34 13.69 0.23
CA TRP A 209 0.67 13.11 1.38
C TRP A 209 1.46 11.98 2.03
N GLY A 210 2.32 11.31 1.27
CA GLY A 210 3.34 10.43 1.82
C GLY A 210 4.29 11.17 2.77
N TRP A 211 4.71 12.38 2.41
CA TRP A 211 5.58 13.22 3.24
C TRP A 211 4.85 13.88 4.41
N ILE A 212 3.65 14.46 4.20
CA ILE A 212 2.82 15.05 5.26
C ILE A 212 2.53 14.01 6.35
N SER A 213 1.93 12.89 5.93
CA SER A 213 2.36 11.54 6.26
C SER A 213 3.30 11.29 7.43
N ASP A 214 4.57 11.37 7.05
CA ASP A 214 5.71 11.06 7.88
C ASP A 214 5.91 12.10 9.01
N GLN A 215 5.28 13.28 8.93
CA GLN A 215 5.40 14.35 9.92
C GLN A 215 4.28 14.34 10.97
N ILE A 216 3.02 14.33 10.52
CA ILE A 216 1.86 14.55 11.40
C ILE A 216 1.19 13.26 11.88
N GLY A 217 1.64 12.10 11.40
CA GLY A 217 1.06 10.79 11.71
C GLY A 217 0.10 10.31 10.62
N ARG A 218 -0.12 8.99 10.55
CA ARG A 218 -0.88 8.35 9.47
C ARG A 218 -2.37 8.60 9.60
N GLU A 219 -2.88 8.43 10.81
CA GLU A 219 -4.29 8.57 11.17
C GLU A 219 -4.75 10.02 10.96
N ASN A 220 -3.97 10.99 11.45
CA ASN A 220 -4.24 12.42 11.26
C ASN A 220 -4.22 12.80 9.77
N SER A 221 -3.24 12.29 9.02
CA SER A 221 -3.16 12.55 7.58
C SER A 221 -4.37 11.99 6.84
N MET A 222 -4.80 10.77 7.17
CA MET A 222 -6.00 10.17 6.59
C MET A 222 -7.25 10.99 6.95
N PHE A 223 -7.41 11.40 8.21
CA PHE A 223 -8.55 12.21 8.63
C PHE A 223 -8.65 13.54 7.87
N ILE A 224 -7.54 14.27 7.76
CA ILE A 224 -7.50 15.55 7.04
C ILE A 224 -7.74 15.32 5.54
N ALA A 225 -7.06 14.35 4.93
CA ALA A 225 -7.23 14.09 3.50
C ALA A 225 -8.66 13.68 3.15
N PHE A 226 -9.25 12.74 3.89
CA PHE A 226 -10.61 12.27 3.63
C PHE A 226 -11.65 13.36 3.90
N GLY A 227 -11.45 14.18 4.95
CA GLY A 227 -12.30 15.33 5.25
C GLY A 227 -12.29 16.36 4.12
N ILE A 228 -11.09 16.77 3.67
CA ILE A 228 -10.95 17.71 2.55
C ILE A 228 -11.48 17.10 1.25
N GLN A 229 -11.26 15.81 1.01
CA GLN A 229 -11.81 15.11 -0.16
C GLN A 229 -13.33 15.17 -0.17
N GLY A 230 -13.98 14.90 0.96
CA GLY A 230 -15.44 15.00 1.10
C GLY A 230 -15.94 16.40 0.77
N VAL A 231 -15.29 17.43 1.31
CA VAL A 231 -15.62 18.84 1.00
C VAL A 231 -15.38 19.16 -0.49
N ALA A 232 -14.30 18.67 -1.09
CA ALA A 232 -14.00 18.89 -2.50
C ALA A 232 -15.04 18.23 -3.42
N ILE A 233 -15.56 17.05 -3.07
CA ILE A 233 -16.66 16.40 -3.80
C ILE A 233 -17.93 17.23 -3.67
N LEU A 234 -18.30 17.68 -2.47
CA LEU A 234 -19.49 18.54 -2.29
C LEU A 234 -19.35 19.84 -3.08
N TRP A 235 -18.15 20.44 -3.09
CA TRP A 235 -17.87 21.62 -3.88
C TRP A 235 -18.03 21.34 -5.37
N LEU A 236 -17.47 20.23 -5.88
CA LEU A 236 -17.63 19.81 -7.28
C LEU A 236 -19.12 19.71 -7.66
N LEU A 237 -19.95 19.08 -6.82
CA LEU A 237 -21.39 18.95 -7.05
C LEU A 237 -22.14 20.29 -7.07
N SER A 238 -21.60 21.33 -6.41
CA SER A 238 -22.18 22.68 -6.39
C SER A 238 -21.80 23.57 -7.58
N VAL A 239 -20.80 23.16 -8.38
CA VAL A 239 -20.25 23.97 -9.49
C VAL A 239 -20.25 23.23 -10.83
N LEU A 240 -21.13 22.25 -10.98
CA LEU A 240 -21.21 21.38 -12.16
C LEU A 240 -21.47 22.13 -13.46
N ASP A 241 -22.12 23.29 -13.39
CA ASP A 241 -22.47 24.17 -14.50
C ASP A 241 -21.37 25.19 -14.86
N LYS A 242 -20.33 25.32 -14.04
CA LYS A 242 -19.29 26.36 -14.17
C LYS A 242 -17.98 25.74 -14.66
N PRO A 243 -17.59 25.89 -15.94
CA PRO A 243 -16.48 25.14 -16.53
C PRO A 243 -15.14 25.26 -15.80
N VAL A 244 -14.76 26.48 -15.41
CA VAL A 244 -13.49 26.71 -14.69
C VAL A 244 -13.54 26.17 -13.27
N ALA A 245 -14.65 26.39 -12.57
CA ALA A 245 -14.80 25.89 -11.20
C ALA A 245 -14.90 24.35 -11.16
N PHE A 246 -15.55 23.74 -12.15
CA PHE A 246 -15.59 22.29 -12.35
C PHE A 246 -14.18 21.69 -12.45
N ILE A 247 -13.31 22.28 -13.27
CA ILE A 247 -11.91 21.81 -13.44
C ILE A 247 -11.14 21.89 -12.11
N ILE A 248 -11.27 22.99 -11.38
CA ILE A 248 -10.53 23.18 -10.12
C ILE A 248 -11.08 22.23 -9.03
N ALA A 249 -12.40 22.09 -8.95
CA ALA A 249 -13.06 21.24 -7.98
C ALA A 249 -12.80 19.74 -8.24
N SER A 250 -12.81 19.31 -9.51
CA SER A 250 -12.40 17.95 -9.88
C SER A 250 -10.94 17.72 -9.49
N GLY A 251 -10.07 18.66 -9.83
CA GLY A 251 -8.65 18.58 -9.52
C GLY A 251 -8.39 18.42 -8.02
N ALA A 252 -9.09 19.20 -7.19
CA ALA A 252 -9.04 19.07 -5.74
C ALA A 252 -9.53 17.69 -5.26
N ALA A 253 -10.68 17.21 -5.76
CA ALA A 253 -11.23 15.91 -5.37
C ALA A 253 -10.29 14.74 -5.74
N PHE A 254 -9.64 14.79 -6.91
CA PHE A 254 -8.70 13.76 -7.36
C PHE A 254 -7.32 13.87 -6.72
N PHE A 255 -6.91 15.08 -6.32
CA PHE A 255 -5.72 15.28 -5.51
C PHE A 255 -5.86 14.57 -4.16
N PHE A 256 -6.96 14.80 -3.43
CA PHE A 256 -7.21 14.14 -2.13
C PHE A 256 -7.82 12.74 -2.24
N TRP A 257 -7.72 12.10 -3.41
CA TRP A 257 -7.99 10.66 -3.54
C TRP A 257 -6.72 9.81 -3.70
N GLY A 258 -5.63 10.41 -4.23
CA GLY A 258 -4.43 9.64 -4.58
C GLY A 258 -3.57 9.26 -3.38
N GLU A 259 -3.71 9.94 -2.24
CA GLU A 259 -3.02 9.63 -0.99
C GLU A 259 -3.33 8.22 -0.48
N MET A 260 -4.50 7.65 -0.80
CA MET A 260 -4.83 6.24 -0.50
C MET A 260 -3.70 5.28 -0.92
N TYR A 261 -3.02 5.55 -2.04
CA TYR A 261 -1.92 4.70 -2.53
C TYR A 261 -0.58 4.91 -1.80
N SER A 262 -0.48 5.91 -0.91
CA SER A 262 0.70 6.21 -0.11
C SER A 262 0.47 5.94 1.38
N LEU A 263 -0.71 6.28 1.91
CA LEU A 263 -1.04 6.19 3.34
C LEU A 263 -1.33 4.76 3.78
N PHE A 264 -2.16 4.02 3.05
CA PHE A 264 -2.49 2.63 3.36
C PHE A 264 -1.28 1.68 3.34
N PRO A 265 -0.40 1.67 2.32
CA PRO A 265 0.79 0.83 2.35
C PRO A 265 1.79 1.25 3.44
N ALA A 266 1.88 2.54 3.77
CA ALA A 266 2.70 3.01 4.88
C ALA A 266 2.14 2.53 6.22
N MET A 267 0.83 2.69 6.44
CA MET A 267 0.13 2.23 7.64
C MET A 267 0.25 0.71 7.81
N VAL A 268 0.17 -0.08 6.74
CA VAL A 268 0.43 -1.54 6.83
C VAL A 268 1.84 -1.85 7.32
N GLY A 269 2.85 -1.16 6.80
CA GLY A 269 4.24 -1.32 7.24
C GLY A 269 4.45 -0.85 8.68
N ASP A 270 3.69 0.16 9.10
CA ASP A 270 3.72 0.75 10.43
C ASP A 270 2.97 -0.12 11.46
N MET A 271 1.90 -0.83 11.10
CA MET A 271 1.11 -1.64 12.04
C MET A 271 1.53 -3.12 12.12
N TRP A 272 2.02 -3.70 11.02
CA TRP A 272 2.34 -5.14 10.94
C TRP A 272 3.79 -5.44 10.53
N GLY A 273 4.64 -4.42 10.53
CA GLY A 273 6.07 -4.57 10.25
C GLY A 273 6.44 -4.71 8.77
N ARG A 274 7.73 -4.85 8.50
CA ARG A 274 8.35 -4.70 7.17
C ARG A 274 8.54 -6.03 6.44
N LYS A 275 8.64 -7.15 7.15
CA LYS A 275 8.96 -8.45 6.55
C LYS A 275 7.87 -8.96 5.61
N TYR A 276 6.60 -8.76 5.98
CA TYR A 276 5.43 -9.17 5.20
C TYR A 276 4.60 -8.00 4.65
N ALA A 277 5.02 -6.75 4.88
CA ALA A 277 4.34 -5.52 4.43
C ALA A 277 3.82 -5.61 2.99
N GLY A 278 4.59 -6.25 2.12
CA GLY A 278 4.20 -6.43 0.75
C GLY A 278 3.01 -7.35 0.48
N THR A 279 3.00 -8.50 1.13
CA THR A 279 1.91 -9.48 1.03
C THR A 279 0.69 -8.96 1.78
N ASN A 280 0.91 -8.38 2.96
CA ASN A 280 -0.10 -7.74 3.79
C ASN A 280 -0.82 -6.61 3.02
N TYR A 281 -0.06 -5.71 2.39
CA TYR A 281 -0.64 -4.67 1.54
C TYR A 281 -1.36 -5.25 0.33
N GLY A 282 -0.84 -6.33 -0.27
CA GLY A 282 -1.53 -7.03 -1.36
C GLY A 282 -2.91 -7.54 -0.97
N LEU A 283 -3.04 -8.14 0.22
CA LEU A 283 -4.34 -8.55 0.78
C LEU A 283 -5.25 -7.35 1.03
N MET A 284 -4.73 -6.28 1.63
CA MET A 284 -5.53 -5.09 1.87
C MET A 284 -5.98 -4.41 0.56
N TYR A 285 -5.14 -4.44 -0.48
CA TYR A 285 -5.44 -3.88 -1.79
C TYR A 285 -6.62 -4.58 -2.50
N THR A 286 -6.99 -5.79 -2.08
CA THR A 286 -8.21 -6.46 -2.55
C THR A 286 -9.48 -5.66 -2.21
N ALA A 287 -9.43 -4.77 -1.22
CA ALA A 287 -10.51 -3.82 -0.92
C ALA A 287 -10.91 -3.00 -2.14
N LYS A 288 -9.96 -2.65 -3.03
CA LYS A 288 -10.25 -1.96 -4.29
C LYS A 288 -11.07 -2.82 -5.24
N GLY A 289 -10.83 -4.13 -5.26
CA GLY A 289 -11.65 -5.09 -6.01
C GLY A 289 -13.08 -5.11 -5.50
N VAL A 290 -13.27 -5.20 -4.18
CA VAL A 290 -14.60 -5.11 -3.55
C VAL A 290 -15.27 -3.77 -3.88
N ALA A 291 -14.54 -2.66 -3.77
CA ALA A 291 -15.02 -1.33 -4.14
C ALA A 291 -15.54 -1.26 -5.58
N SER A 292 -14.80 -1.86 -6.52
CA SER A 292 -15.18 -1.85 -7.94
C SER A 292 -16.49 -2.60 -8.25
N ILE A 293 -16.88 -3.56 -7.40
CA ILE A 293 -18.11 -4.34 -7.59
C ILE A 293 -19.34 -3.47 -7.34
N TRP A 294 -19.34 -2.64 -6.29
CA TRP A 294 -20.52 -1.89 -5.88
C TRP A 294 -20.52 -0.43 -6.36
N ALA A 295 -19.36 0.21 -6.53
CA ALA A 295 -19.27 1.64 -6.81
C ALA A 295 -20.00 2.04 -8.10
N GLY A 296 -19.85 1.26 -9.18
CA GLY A 296 -20.53 1.51 -10.45
C GLY A 296 -22.04 1.35 -10.37
N PRO A 297 -22.56 0.18 -9.95
CA PRO A 297 -24.01 -0.04 -9.81
C PRO A 297 -24.69 0.94 -8.87
N LEU A 298 -24.05 1.30 -7.74
CA LEU A 298 -24.60 2.27 -6.80
C LEU A 298 -24.74 3.66 -7.46
N ALA A 299 -23.71 4.09 -8.20
CA ALA A 299 -23.75 5.37 -8.91
C ALA A 299 -24.90 5.43 -9.92
N ALA A 300 -25.07 4.35 -10.69
CA ALA A 300 -26.14 4.24 -11.68
C ALA A 300 -27.52 4.27 -10.99
N TYR A 301 -27.69 3.50 -9.92
CA TYR A 301 -28.94 3.49 -9.14
C TYR A 301 -29.27 4.87 -8.56
N MET A 302 -28.30 5.55 -7.94
CA MET A 302 -28.50 6.90 -7.40
C MET A 302 -28.93 7.88 -8.49
N PHE A 303 -28.30 7.83 -9.66
CA PHE A 303 -28.68 8.67 -10.80
C PHE A 303 -30.10 8.36 -11.31
N GLU A 304 -30.49 7.07 -11.37
CA GLU A 304 -31.83 6.67 -11.81
C GLU A 304 -32.93 7.16 -10.89
N VAL A 305 -32.69 7.14 -9.57
CA VAL A 305 -33.63 7.59 -8.54
C VAL A 305 -33.71 9.12 -8.51
N GLN A 306 -32.57 9.81 -8.51
CA GLN A 306 -32.51 11.27 -8.36
C GLN A 306 -32.83 12.01 -9.68
N LYS A 307 -32.64 11.36 -10.83
CA LYS A 307 -32.67 11.97 -12.18
C LYS A 307 -31.71 13.16 -12.33
N GLY A 308 -30.66 13.21 -11.51
CA GLY A 308 -29.72 14.32 -11.46
C GLY A 308 -28.50 13.99 -10.61
N TRP A 309 -27.53 14.90 -10.62
CA TRP A 309 -26.24 14.75 -9.94
C TRP A 309 -26.10 15.62 -8.69
N HIS A 310 -27.15 16.36 -8.32
CA HIS A 310 -27.12 17.25 -7.16
C HIS A 310 -27.31 16.49 -5.85
N THR A 311 -26.75 17.05 -4.77
CA THR A 311 -27.03 16.61 -3.40
C THR A 311 -28.51 16.85 -3.07
N VAL A 312 -29.15 15.86 -2.43
CA VAL A 312 -30.49 16.01 -1.82
C VAL A 312 -30.45 17.13 -0.78
#